data_AF-A0A1I3TYE0-F1
#
_entry.id   AF-A0A1I3TYE0-F1
#
_cell.length_a   1.000
_cell.length_b   1.000
_cell.length_c   1.000
_cell.angle_alpha   90.00
_cell.angle_beta   90.00
_cell.angle_gamma   90.00
#
_symmetry.space_group_name_H-M   'P 1'
#
loop_
_entity.id
_entity.type
_entity.pdbx_description
1 polymer ?
#
loop_
_entity_poly.entity_id
_entity_poly.type
_entity_poly.pdbx_seq_one_letter_code
_entity_poly.pdbx_strand_id
1 'polypeptide(L)'
;MFSISKKSIVSLLCFFLIPIIGFVLSIISLNSKKNNLLSYIIISFFFAYIFIYIPPLGDLYRHYNSFLNISHLSFTEKDFLLHVYFALFHALNLPFYFIPGSVVFLSTLLILLSFSLLIKNQRISISYEKYILSHVIILLNINYFTIASGLRYGLAISIVIYAFSHYITNKKKTTFIILFLISILLHFSMLFFILPFFSSRIIKIKRISFFFICIISFILSSYSYIIFEIISNHIQYGHSYINGKWSSGEDKNIYGKIRIIINQVPFFLMLFFFSFFSKRKLTPSLNMERNIIFWLSIFLLLTHFSFTIFTRFSILPTFLIIFYLLKLNSFKISYIYGLIVIFSINFMVDSLYGYRRQVLLGEMWRPLYLSPIMTIDYSDKHYRTLLSQVDKDGFWIKDPVAKNN
;
A
#
# COMPACT_ATOMS: atom_id res chain seq x y z
N MET A 1 -13.77 -23.56 16.58
CA MET A 1 -13.94 -22.68 17.75
C MET A 1 -12.80 -21.65 17.76
N PHE A 2 -13.08 -20.37 17.48
CA PHE A 2 -12.05 -19.33 17.49
C PHE A 2 -11.69 -18.99 18.94
N SER A 3 -10.60 -19.52 19.47
CA SER A 3 -10.12 -19.12 20.80
C SER A 3 -9.58 -17.68 20.72
N ILE A 4 -10.38 -16.70 21.16
CA ILE A 4 -9.94 -15.31 21.26
C ILE A 4 -8.91 -15.22 22.38
N SER A 5 -7.75 -14.61 22.10
CA SER A 5 -6.70 -14.48 23.11
C SER A 5 -7.07 -13.39 24.12
N LYS A 6 -6.89 -13.66 25.42
CA LYS A 6 -7.09 -12.65 26.48
C LYS A 6 -6.31 -11.36 26.21
N LYS A 7 -5.09 -11.49 25.67
CA LYS A 7 -4.25 -10.34 25.29
C LYS A 7 -4.90 -9.48 24.21
N SER A 8 -5.50 -10.09 23.18
CA SER A 8 -6.18 -9.36 22.11
C SER A 8 -7.44 -8.63 22.61
N ILE A 9 -8.14 -9.17 23.62
CA ILE A 9 -9.28 -8.48 24.26
C ILE A 9 -8.79 -7.26 25.04
N VAL A 10 -7.72 -7.41 25.83
CA VAL A 10 -7.10 -6.29 26.54
C VAL A 10 -6.65 -5.21 25.55
N SER A 11 -6.02 -5.59 24.42
CA SER A 11 -5.66 -4.63 23.38
C SER A 11 -6.87 -3.88 22.80
N LEU A 12 -8.01 -4.55 22.63
CA LEU A 12 -9.24 -3.92 22.15
C LEU A 12 -9.78 -2.91 23.16
N LEU A 13 -9.84 -3.27 24.45
CA LEU A 13 -10.25 -2.36 25.51
C LEU A 13 -9.31 -1.15 25.60
N CYS A 14 -8.00 -1.39 25.57
CA CYS A 14 -7.01 -0.32 25.55
C CYS A 14 -7.15 0.56 24.30
N PHE A 15 -7.48 0.02 23.13
CA PHE A 15 -7.69 0.81 21.92
C PHE A 15 -8.83 1.84 22.10
N PHE A 16 -9.93 1.42 22.72
CA PHE A 16 -11.05 2.32 22.99
C PHE A 16 -10.76 3.36 24.08
N LEU A 17 -9.77 3.14 24.94
CA LEU A 17 -9.34 4.13 25.94
C LEU A 17 -8.25 5.05 25.39
N ILE A 18 -7.15 4.47 24.92
CA ILE A 18 -5.96 5.14 24.41
C ILE A 18 -5.47 4.36 23.16
N PRO A 19 -5.84 4.79 21.94
CA PRO A 19 -5.62 4.05 20.69
C PRO A 19 -4.19 3.54 20.48
N ILE A 20 -3.18 4.38 20.75
CA ILE A 20 -1.77 4.01 20.57
C ILE A 20 -1.36 2.83 21.47
N ILE A 21 -1.89 2.75 22.69
CA ILE A 21 -1.61 1.63 23.61
C ILE A 21 -2.25 0.35 23.07
N GLY A 22 -3.52 0.42 22.64
CA GLY A 22 -4.20 -0.71 22.03
C GLY A 22 -3.49 -1.22 20.77
N PHE A 23 -2.95 -0.33 19.95
CA PHE A 23 -2.14 -0.65 18.79
C PHE A 23 -0.83 -1.38 19.16
N VAL A 24 -0.04 -0.82 20.09
CA VAL A 24 1.22 -1.42 20.54
C VAL A 24 0.98 -2.80 21.16
N LEU A 25 -0.02 -2.93 22.04
CA LEU A 25 -0.39 -4.22 22.63
C LEU A 25 -0.87 -5.22 21.56
N SER A 26 -1.59 -4.76 20.53
CA SER A 26 -2.00 -5.63 19.42
C SER A 26 -0.82 -6.18 18.65
N ILE A 27 0.21 -5.37 18.38
CA ILE A 27 1.47 -5.84 17.78
C ILE A 27 2.15 -6.87 18.68
N ILE A 28 2.34 -6.56 19.96
CA ILE A 28 3.00 -7.47 20.92
C ILE A 28 2.17 -8.75 21.15
N SER A 29 0.85 -8.72 20.93
CA SER A 29 0.02 -9.92 21.08
C SER A 29 0.19 -10.93 19.93
N LEU A 30 0.82 -10.54 18.82
CA LEU A 30 0.95 -11.38 17.63
C LEU A 30 1.80 -12.62 17.91
N ASN A 31 1.33 -13.78 17.43
CA ASN A 31 2.07 -15.03 17.61
C ASN A 31 1.95 -15.89 16.35
N SER A 32 3.08 -16.38 15.85
CA SER A 32 3.13 -17.21 14.63
C SER A 32 2.30 -18.50 14.74
N LYS A 33 2.10 -19.02 15.96
CA LYS A 33 1.36 -20.25 16.24
C LYS A 33 -0.14 -20.04 16.50
N LYS A 34 -0.61 -18.80 16.68
CA LYS A 34 -2.00 -18.51 17.07
C LYS A 34 -2.78 -17.84 15.94
N ASN A 35 -4.09 -17.73 16.11
CA ASN A 35 -4.90 -16.88 15.25
C ASN A 35 -4.71 -15.41 15.67
N ASN A 36 -4.19 -14.59 14.75
CA ASN A 36 -3.91 -13.18 14.99
C ASN A 36 -4.98 -12.25 14.41
N LEU A 37 -6.09 -12.80 13.89
CA LEU A 37 -7.13 -12.05 13.20
C LEU A 37 -7.62 -10.85 14.01
N LEU A 38 -7.94 -11.03 15.31
CA LEU A 38 -8.41 -9.92 16.14
C LEU A 38 -7.35 -8.83 16.30
N SER A 39 -6.09 -9.21 16.51
CA SER A 39 -4.98 -8.25 16.59
C SER A 39 -4.78 -7.50 15.27
N TYR A 40 -4.94 -8.17 14.12
CA TYR A 40 -4.92 -7.51 12.81
C TYR A 40 -6.09 -6.56 12.62
N ILE A 41 -7.30 -6.93 13.06
CA ILE A 41 -8.47 -6.05 13.04
C ILE A 41 -8.21 -4.78 13.87
N ILE A 42 -7.67 -4.92 15.08
CA ILE A 42 -7.36 -3.75 15.94
C ILE A 42 -6.29 -2.86 15.29
N ILE A 43 -5.22 -3.45 14.74
CA ILE A 43 -4.19 -2.70 14.01
C ILE A 43 -4.80 -1.94 12.82
N SER A 44 -5.65 -2.59 12.03
CA SER A 44 -6.32 -1.95 10.89
C SER A 44 -7.28 -0.84 11.35
N PHE A 45 -8.01 -1.03 12.44
CA PHE A 45 -8.88 0.00 13.02
C PHE A 45 -8.09 1.21 13.52
N PHE A 46 -6.91 1.00 14.10
CA PHE A 46 -6.04 2.09 14.53
C PHE A 46 -5.67 3.02 13.37
N PHE A 47 -5.21 2.47 12.25
CA PHE A 47 -4.93 3.30 11.07
C PHE A 47 -6.19 3.90 10.47
N ALA A 48 -7.29 3.15 10.39
CA ALA A 48 -8.57 3.66 9.90
C ALA A 48 -9.05 4.88 10.71
N TYR A 49 -8.92 4.82 12.04
CA TYR A 49 -9.32 5.89 12.95
C TYR A 49 -8.49 7.16 12.75
N ILE A 50 -7.18 7.04 12.52
CA ILE A 50 -6.33 8.18 12.13
C ILE A 50 -6.82 8.79 10.81
N PHE A 51 -7.16 7.95 9.83
CA PHE A 51 -7.52 8.39 8.48
C PHE A 51 -8.97 8.86 8.31
N ILE A 52 -9.82 8.73 9.33
CA ILE A 52 -11.10 9.45 9.38
C ILE A 52 -10.87 10.98 9.46
N TYR A 53 -9.74 11.41 10.01
CA TYR A 53 -9.40 12.82 10.17
C TYR A 53 -8.71 13.42 8.93
N ILE A 54 -8.51 12.63 7.87
CA ILE A 54 -7.85 13.14 6.67
C ILE A 54 -8.72 14.23 6.00
N PRO A 55 -8.20 15.44 5.75
CA PRO A 55 -8.96 16.45 5.03
C PRO A 55 -9.06 16.05 3.54
N PRO A 56 -10.19 16.33 2.88
CA PRO A 56 -10.37 16.04 1.46
C PRO A 56 -9.57 17.05 0.62
N LEU A 57 -8.29 16.76 0.42
CA LEU A 57 -7.38 17.54 -0.42
C LEU A 57 -7.01 16.76 -1.70
N GLY A 58 -6.75 17.48 -2.79
CA GLY A 58 -6.29 16.91 -4.05
C GLY A 58 -7.26 15.87 -4.63
N ASP A 59 -6.78 14.64 -4.88
CA ASP A 59 -7.64 13.58 -5.45
C ASP A 59 -8.82 13.22 -4.55
N LEU A 60 -8.64 13.28 -3.23
CA LEU A 60 -9.70 12.96 -2.27
C LEU A 60 -10.85 13.97 -2.34
N TYR A 61 -10.57 15.23 -2.65
CA TYR A 61 -11.59 16.25 -2.87
C TYR A 61 -12.45 15.96 -4.11
N ARG A 62 -11.82 15.46 -5.19
CA ARG A 62 -12.55 15.03 -6.39
C ARG A 62 -13.52 13.90 -6.06
N HIS A 63 -13.07 12.92 -5.30
CA HIS A 63 -13.92 11.81 -4.82
C HIS A 63 -15.04 12.29 -3.91
N TYR A 64 -14.77 13.29 -3.05
CA TYR A 64 -15.80 13.91 -2.23
C TYR A 64 -16.91 14.56 -3.07
N ASN A 65 -16.54 15.30 -4.12
CA ASN A 65 -17.52 15.90 -5.03
C ASN A 65 -18.33 14.83 -5.80
N SER A 66 -17.68 13.75 -6.25
CA SER A 66 -18.39 12.61 -6.84
C SER A 66 -19.37 11.96 -5.85
N PHE A 67 -18.98 11.82 -4.59
CA PHE A 67 -19.86 11.28 -3.54
C PHE A 67 -21.10 12.17 -3.32
N LEU A 68 -20.94 13.50 -3.29
CA LEU A 68 -22.07 14.43 -3.15
C LEU A 68 -23.03 14.37 -4.35
N ASN A 69 -22.51 14.16 -5.56
CA ASN A 69 -23.28 14.18 -6.80
C ASN A 69 -23.72 12.78 -7.27
N ILE A 70 -23.78 11.80 -6.36
CA ILE A 70 -23.97 10.39 -6.75
C ILE A 70 -25.30 10.11 -7.46
N SER A 71 -26.33 10.91 -7.20
CA SER A 71 -27.63 10.84 -7.88
C SER A 71 -27.57 11.11 -9.38
N HIS A 72 -26.48 11.72 -9.88
CA HIS A 72 -26.31 12.11 -11.27
C HIS A 72 -25.26 11.27 -12.02
N LEU A 73 -24.63 10.29 -11.36
CA LEU A 73 -23.56 9.50 -11.96
C LEU A 73 -24.11 8.34 -12.79
N SER A 74 -23.67 8.26 -14.04
CA SER A 74 -23.93 7.11 -14.90
C SER A 74 -22.99 5.96 -14.50
N PHE A 75 -23.55 4.77 -14.25
CA PHE A 75 -22.78 3.56 -13.93
C PHE A 75 -21.89 3.04 -15.09
N THR A 76 -21.78 3.80 -16.17
CA THR A 76 -20.99 3.51 -17.38
C THR A 76 -19.53 3.99 -17.29
N GLU A 77 -19.16 4.69 -16.22
CA GLU A 77 -17.81 5.24 -16.05
C GLU A 77 -16.76 4.20 -15.61
N LYS A 78 -15.49 4.49 -15.92
CA LYS A 78 -14.32 3.72 -15.46
C LYS A 78 -14.32 3.68 -13.91
N ASP A 79 -13.92 2.54 -13.31
CA ASP A 79 -13.91 2.29 -11.86
C ASP A 79 -15.32 2.20 -11.19
N PHE A 80 -16.26 1.52 -11.85
CA PHE A 80 -17.63 1.25 -11.37
C PHE A 80 -17.71 0.80 -9.90
N LEU A 81 -16.78 -0.04 -9.42
CA LEU A 81 -16.82 -0.55 -8.04
C LEU A 81 -16.65 0.55 -6.99
N LEU A 82 -15.95 1.66 -7.28
CA LEU A 82 -15.87 2.80 -6.38
C LEU A 82 -17.22 3.51 -6.27
N HIS A 83 -17.94 3.66 -7.37
CA HIS A 83 -19.26 4.29 -7.39
C HIS A 83 -20.30 3.47 -6.64
N VAL A 84 -20.28 2.15 -6.80
CA VAL A 84 -21.08 1.23 -5.96
C VAL A 84 -20.74 1.41 -4.48
N TYR A 85 -19.45 1.56 -4.16
CA TYR A 85 -19.01 1.79 -2.79
C TYR A 85 -19.55 3.11 -2.20
N PHE A 86 -19.53 4.19 -2.97
CA PHE A 86 -20.10 5.47 -2.58
C PHE A 86 -21.62 5.39 -2.42
N ALA A 87 -22.32 4.70 -3.32
CA ALA A 87 -23.77 4.53 -3.26
C ALA A 87 -24.19 3.77 -2.00
N LEU A 88 -23.41 2.77 -1.57
CA LEU A 88 -23.65 2.06 -0.31
C LEU A 88 -23.51 2.98 0.91
N PHE A 89 -22.47 3.83 0.96
CA PHE A 89 -22.30 4.78 2.06
C PHE A 89 -23.40 5.82 2.09
N HIS A 90 -23.79 6.33 0.92
CA HIS A 90 -24.90 7.27 0.78
C HIS A 90 -26.23 6.63 1.23
N ALA A 91 -26.52 5.39 0.83
CA ALA A 91 -27.73 4.67 1.23
C ALA A 91 -27.80 4.38 2.74
N LEU A 92 -26.64 4.23 3.40
CA LEU A 92 -26.54 4.04 4.85
C LEU A 92 -26.47 5.35 5.65
N ASN A 93 -26.58 6.51 4.99
CA ASN A 93 -26.38 7.84 5.60
C ASN A 93 -25.03 7.98 6.32
N LEU A 94 -23.98 7.33 5.80
CA LEU A 94 -22.64 7.43 6.36
C LEU A 94 -21.88 8.61 5.74
N PRO A 95 -21.32 9.52 6.56
CA PRO A 95 -20.50 10.62 6.08
C PRO A 95 -19.26 10.18 5.27
N PHE A 96 -18.84 11.03 4.34
CA PHE A 96 -17.72 10.75 3.43
C PHE A 96 -16.41 10.43 4.16
N TYR A 97 -16.11 11.06 5.29
CA TYR A 97 -14.85 10.86 6.00
C TYR A 97 -14.63 9.41 6.48
N PHE A 98 -15.69 8.59 6.55
CA PHE A 98 -15.54 7.17 6.85
C PHE A 98 -14.97 6.37 5.67
N ILE A 99 -15.13 6.84 4.42
CA ILE A 99 -14.66 6.19 3.18
C ILE A 99 -13.13 6.05 3.13
N PRO A 100 -12.30 7.09 3.35
CA PRO A 100 -10.85 6.92 3.39
C PRO A 100 -10.42 6.00 4.54
N GLY A 101 -11.05 6.10 5.71
CA GLY A 101 -10.78 5.25 6.86
C GLY A 101 -11.06 3.77 6.59
N SER A 102 -12.20 3.44 5.99
CA SER A 102 -12.59 2.07 5.66
C SER A 102 -11.72 1.46 4.54
N VAL A 103 -11.31 2.25 3.55
CA VAL A 103 -10.37 1.79 2.52
C VAL A 103 -9.00 1.49 3.13
N VAL A 104 -8.51 2.34 4.05
CA VAL A 104 -7.28 2.08 4.83
C VAL A 104 -7.43 0.83 5.69
N PHE A 105 -8.57 0.66 6.36
CA PHE A 105 -8.88 -0.54 7.15
C PHE A 105 -8.74 -1.82 6.32
N LEU A 106 -9.46 -1.89 5.21
CA LEU A 106 -9.50 -3.07 4.33
C LEU A 106 -8.12 -3.35 3.74
N SER A 107 -7.42 -2.32 3.26
CA SER A 107 -6.08 -2.45 2.69
C SER A 107 -5.07 -3.00 3.70
N THR A 108 -5.05 -2.42 4.90
CA THR A 108 -4.15 -2.86 5.99
C THR A 108 -4.46 -4.29 6.42
N LEU A 109 -5.75 -4.63 6.56
CA LEU A 109 -6.18 -5.97 6.95
C LEU A 109 -5.76 -7.01 5.89
N LEU A 110 -5.99 -6.73 4.61
CA LEU A 110 -5.59 -7.61 3.51
C LEU A 110 -4.08 -7.84 3.47
N ILE A 111 -3.27 -6.79 3.67
CA ILE A 111 -1.81 -6.91 3.69
C ILE A 111 -1.33 -7.74 4.89
N LEU A 112 -1.91 -7.54 6.08
CA LEU A 112 -1.58 -8.35 7.27
C LEU A 112 -2.01 -9.81 7.11
N LEU A 113 -3.20 -10.06 6.57
CA LEU A 113 -3.69 -11.40 6.26
C LEU A 113 -2.80 -12.10 5.23
N SER A 114 -2.38 -11.37 4.18
CA SER A 114 -1.43 -11.84 3.17
C SER A 114 -0.13 -12.33 3.82
N PHE A 115 0.44 -11.50 4.69
CA PHE A 115 1.67 -11.83 5.40
C PHE A 115 1.49 -13.05 6.33
N SER A 116 0.37 -13.13 7.03
CA SER A 116 0.06 -14.27 7.92
C SER A 116 -0.09 -15.59 7.17
N LEU A 117 -0.76 -15.56 6.01
CA LEU A 117 -1.01 -16.72 5.16
C LEU A 117 0.30 -17.27 4.62
N LEU A 118 1.17 -16.35 4.19
CA LEU A 118 2.50 -16.61 3.68
C LEU A 118 3.41 -17.25 4.76
N ILE A 119 3.38 -16.80 6.01
CA ILE A 119 4.17 -17.39 7.10
C ILE A 119 3.63 -18.75 7.56
N LYS A 120 2.32 -18.87 7.83
CA LYS A 120 1.75 -20.05 8.50
C LYS A 120 1.94 -21.34 7.71
N ASN A 121 1.81 -21.27 6.39
CA ASN A 121 1.82 -22.48 5.56
C ASN A 121 3.19 -23.07 5.27
N GLN A 122 4.27 -22.37 5.59
CA GLN A 122 5.61 -22.85 5.29
C GLN A 122 6.33 -23.50 6.46
N ARG A 123 5.62 -23.71 7.60
CA ARG A 123 6.16 -24.33 8.83
C ARG A 123 7.52 -23.72 9.27
N ILE A 124 7.74 -22.44 8.98
CA ILE A 124 8.98 -21.76 9.29
C ILE A 124 8.99 -21.46 10.79
N SER A 125 9.97 -21.99 11.51
CA SER A 125 10.22 -21.65 12.92
C SER A 125 10.85 -20.26 13.01
N ILE A 126 10.04 -19.22 12.83
CA ILE A 126 10.46 -17.84 13.04
C ILE A 126 10.44 -17.56 14.56
N SER A 127 11.52 -16.99 15.10
CA SER A 127 11.56 -16.53 16.49
C SER A 127 10.47 -15.47 16.72
N TYR A 128 9.95 -15.40 17.94
CA TYR A 128 8.89 -14.45 18.28
C TYR A 128 9.30 -13.00 17.95
N GLU A 129 10.52 -12.61 18.32
CA GLU A 129 11.06 -11.28 18.02
C GLU A 129 11.12 -11.00 16.51
N LYS A 130 11.70 -11.93 15.72
CA LYS A 130 11.74 -11.80 14.26
C LYS A 130 10.34 -11.70 13.66
N TYR A 131 9.37 -12.43 14.19
CA TYR A 131 7.98 -12.39 13.75
C TYR A 131 7.35 -11.01 13.99
N ILE A 132 7.52 -10.43 15.19
CA ILE A 132 7.01 -9.11 15.56
C ILE A 132 7.65 -8.02 14.70
N LEU A 133 8.98 -7.96 14.65
CA LEU A 133 9.73 -6.94 13.90
C LEU A 133 9.40 -6.99 12.40
N SER A 134 9.12 -8.18 11.85
CA SER A 134 8.68 -8.30 10.47
C SER A 134 7.32 -7.64 10.22
N HIS A 135 6.36 -7.75 11.15
CA HIS A 135 5.09 -7.04 11.02
C HIS A 135 5.29 -5.52 11.06
N VAL A 136 6.22 -5.03 11.89
CA VAL A 136 6.57 -3.60 11.93
C VAL A 136 7.07 -3.13 10.56
N ILE A 137 7.98 -3.86 9.91
CA ILE A 137 8.43 -3.53 8.55
C ILE A 137 7.26 -3.51 7.56
N ILE A 138 6.36 -4.51 7.63
CA ILE A 138 5.20 -4.56 6.75
C ILE A 138 4.30 -3.35 6.95
N LEU A 139 4.02 -2.94 8.19
CA LEU A 139 3.21 -1.75 8.49
C LEU A 139 3.88 -0.47 7.98
N LEU A 140 5.20 -0.32 8.15
CA LEU A 140 5.95 0.82 7.64
C LEU A 140 5.99 0.89 6.10
N ASN A 141 5.87 -0.25 5.41
CA ASN A 141 5.82 -0.31 3.94
C ASN A 141 4.44 0.10 3.37
N ILE A 142 3.40 0.21 4.19
CA ILE A 142 2.07 0.62 3.72
C ILE A 142 2.03 2.13 3.55
N ASN A 143 1.81 2.61 2.33
CA ASN A 143 1.61 4.03 2.06
C ASN A 143 0.16 4.45 2.35
N TYR A 144 -0.17 4.60 3.64
CA TYR A 144 -1.53 4.88 4.10
C TYR A 144 -2.13 6.16 3.48
N PHE A 145 -1.33 7.21 3.29
CA PHE A 145 -1.82 8.45 2.68
C PHE A 145 -2.18 8.30 1.21
N THR A 146 -1.39 7.54 0.45
CA THR A 146 -1.72 7.22 -0.95
C THR A 146 -2.99 6.38 -1.03
N ILE A 147 -3.16 5.43 -0.11
CA ILE A 147 -4.38 4.60 -0.02
C ILE A 147 -5.60 5.46 0.29
N ALA A 148 -5.53 6.28 1.34
CA ALA A 148 -6.63 7.14 1.76
C ALA A 148 -6.98 8.22 0.74
N SER A 149 -5.97 8.84 0.11
CA SER A 149 -6.21 9.95 -0.84
C SER A 149 -6.69 9.45 -2.21
N GLY A 150 -6.16 8.31 -2.68
CA GLY A 150 -6.47 7.77 -4.00
C GLY A 150 -7.64 6.79 -4.04
N LEU A 151 -8.01 6.22 -2.88
CA LEU A 151 -9.06 5.21 -2.63
C LEU A 151 -8.93 3.93 -3.49
N ARG A 152 -9.10 4.05 -4.80
CA ARG A 152 -9.10 2.98 -5.81
C ARG A 152 -7.80 2.18 -5.82
N TYR A 153 -6.70 2.87 -6.10
CA TYR A 153 -5.39 2.24 -6.33
C TYR A 153 -4.91 1.48 -5.09
N GLY A 154 -5.05 2.08 -3.89
CA GLY A 154 -4.59 1.50 -2.64
C GLY A 154 -5.30 0.21 -2.25
N LEU A 155 -6.63 0.18 -2.41
CA LEU A 155 -7.41 -1.03 -2.18
C LEU A 155 -7.07 -2.12 -3.21
N ALA A 156 -7.00 -1.74 -4.49
CA ALA A 156 -6.69 -2.65 -5.58
C ALA A 156 -5.32 -3.33 -5.37
N ILE A 157 -4.24 -2.58 -5.12
CA ILE A 157 -2.92 -3.18 -4.89
C ILE A 157 -2.89 -4.12 -3.68
N SER A 158 -3.67 -3.82 -2.63
CA SER A 158 -3.79 -4.67 -1.44
C SER A 158 -4.48 -6.00 -1.77
N ILE A 159 -5.49 -5.97 -2.65
CA ILE A 159 -6.15 -7.18 -3.17
C ILE A 159 -5.19 -7.97 -4.07
N VAL A 160 -4.38 -7.32 -4.91
CA VAL A 160 -3.33 -8.01 -5.70
C VAL A 160 -2.33 -8.72 -4.78
N ILE A 161 -1.85 -8.05 -3.73
CA ILE A 161 -0.95 -8.66 -2.74
C ILE A 161 -1.60 -9.91 -2.12
N TYR A 162 -2.88 -9.83 -1.76
CA TYR A 162 -3.61 -10.96 -1.20
C TYR A 162 -3.82 -12.10 -2.21
N ALA A 163 -4.11 -11.77 -3.47
CA ALA A 163 -4.22 -12.74 -4.55
C ALA A 163 -2.90 -13.50 -4.76
N PHE A 164 -1.79 -12.78 -4.94
CA PHE A 164 -0.46 -13.37 -5.12
C PHE A 164 -0.06 -14.23 -3.91
N SER A 165 -0.42 -13.82 -2.70
CA SER A 165 -0.16 -14.57 -1.48
C SER A 165 -0.88 -15.93 -1.48
N HIS A 166 -2.16 -15.98 -1.87
CA HIS A 166 -2.90 -17.24 -2.04
C HIS A 166 -2.30 -18.14 -3.11
N TYR A 167 -1.89 -17.55 -4.23
CA TYR A 167 -1.29 -18.29 -5.33
C TYR A 167 0.07 -18.90 -4.94
N ILE A 168 0.94 -18.10 -4.34
CA ILE A 168 2.27 -18.53 -3.89
C ILE A 168 2.14 -19.70 -2.91
N THR A 169 1.27 -19.55 -1.92
CA THR A 169 1.18 -20.43 -0.77
C THR A 169 0.45 -21.74 -1.06
N ASN A 170 -0.75 -21.66 -1.67
CA ASN A 170 -1.65 -22.80 -1.82
C ASN A 170 -1.90 -23.21 -3.27
N LYS A 171 -1.29 -22.51 -4.23
CA LYS A 171 -1.57 -22.68 -5.67
C LYS A 171 -3.08 -22.59 -5.99
N LYS A 172 -3.85 -21.85 -5.17
CA LYS A 172 -5.29 -21.63 -5.37
C LYS A 172 -5.52 -20.70 -6.56
N LYS A 173 -5.51 -21.27 -7.77
CA LYS A 173 -5.64 -20.54 -9.04
C LYS A 173 -6.97 -19.79 -9.13
N THR A 174 -8.06 -20.41 -8.72
CA THR A 174 -9.40 -19.81 -8.76
C THR A 174 -9.49 -18.58 -7.88
N THR A 175 -9.07 -18.69 -6.61
CA THR A 175 -9.02 -17.55 -5.68
C THR A 175 -8.12 -16.43 -6.20
N PHE A 176 -6.96 -16.76 -6.78
CA PHE A 176 -6.08 -15.78 -7.42
C PHE A 176 -6.78 -15.04 -8.55
N ILE A 177 -7.39 -15.76 -9.50
CA ILE A 177 -8.06 -15.17 -10.66
C ILE A 177 -9.22 -14.26 -10.23
N ILE A 178 -10.07 -14.72 -9.33
CA ILE A 178 -11.23 -13.95 -8.85
C ILE A 178 -10.78 -12.66 -8.16
N LEU A 179 -9.84 -12.74 -7.21
CA LEU A 179 -9.34 -11.55 -6.51
C LEU A 179 -8.62 -10.59 -7.46
N PHE A 180 -7.86 -11.12 -8.42
CA PHE A 180 -7.14 -10.30 -9.38
C PHE A 180 -8.09 -9.58 -10.35
N LEU A 181 -9.17 -10.23 -10.80
CA LEU A 181 -10.23 -9.60 -11.59
C LEU A 181 -10.94 -8.49 -10.81
N ILE A 182 -11.31 -8.74 -9.55
CA ILE A 182 -11.89 -7.70 -8.66
C ILE A 182 -10.94 -6.50 -8.57
N SER A 183 -9.64 -6.75 -8.44
CA SER A 183 -8.65 -5.68 -8.37
C SER A 183 -8.56 -4.85 -9.66
N ILE A 184 -8.70 -5.46 -10.84
CA ILE A 184 -8.72 -4.75 -12.12
C ILE A 184 -9.98 -3.89 -12.24
N LEU A 185 -11.13 -4.41 -11.80
CA LEU A 185 -12.40 -3.68 -11.80
C LEU A 185 -12.41 -2.48 -10.84
N LEU A 186 -11.65 -2.56 -9.75
CA LEU A 186 -11.44 -1.44 -8.83
C LEU A 186 -10.48 -0.39 -9.38
N HIS A 187 -9.42 -0.85 -10.07
CA HIS A 187 -8.45 0.04 -10.68
C HIS A 187 -7.76 -0.65 -11.86
N PHE A 188 -8.07 -0.17 -13.07
CA PHE A 188 -7.63 -0.78 -14.33
C PHE A 188 -6.11 -1.01 -14.44
N SER A 189 -5.29 -0.16 -13.80
CA SER A 189 -3.82 -0.24 -13.91
C SER A 189 -3.22 -1.53 -13.32
N MET A 190 -4.00 -2.31 -12.56
CA MET A 190 -3.60 -3.62 -12.04
C MET A 190 -3.35 -4.66 -13.13
N LEU A 191 -3.83 -4.43 -14.36
CA LEU A 191 -3.48 -5.21 -15.54
C LEU A 191 -1.97 -5.30 -15.76
N PHE A 192 -1.20 -4.32 -15.29
CA PHE A 192 0.26 -4.34 -15.33
C PHE A 192 0.86 -5.66 -14.80
N PHE A 193 0.26 -6.26 -13.78
CA PHE A 193 0.78 -7.49 -13.16
C PHE A 193 0.50 -8.78 -13.94
N ILE A 194 -0.30 -8.73 -15.01
CA ILE A 194 -0.59 -9.88 -15.89
C ILE A 194 0.70 -10.34 -16.58
N LEU A 195 1.37 -9.43 -17.29
CA LEU A 195 2.56 -9.76 -18.06
C LEU A 195 3.67 -10.39 -17.21
N PRO A 196 4.15 -9.77 -16.10
CA PRO A 196 5.18 -10.39 -15.27
C PRO A 196 4.73 -11.71 -14.66
N PHE A 197 3.44 -11.86 -14.32
CA PHE A 197 2.91 -13.14 -13.85
C PHE A 197 3.02 -14.23 -14.92
N PHE A 198 2.53 -13.99 -16.13
CA PHE A 198 2.60 -14.96 -17.23
C PHE A 198 4.05 -15.27 -17.64
N SER A 199 4.91 -14.25 -17.77
CA SER A 199 6.33 -14.45 -18.05
C SER A 199 7.01 -15.34 -17.00
N SER A 200 6.64 -15.20 -15.72
CA SER A 200 7.15 -16.06 -14.64
C SER A 200 6.74 -17.53 -14.72
N ARG A 201 5.70 -17.85 -15.49
CA ARG A 201 5.24 -19.23 -15.72
C ARG A 201 5.94 -19.88 -16.90
N ILE A 202 6.27 -19.08 -17.92
CA ILE A 202 6.84 -19.55 -19.18
C ILE A 202 8.37 -19.62 -19.09
N ILE A 203 9.00 -18.59 -18.54
CA ILE A 203 10.46 -18.42 -18.58
C ILE A 203 11.04 -18.41 -17.17
N LYS A 204 12.00 -19.33 -16.92
CA LYS A 204 12.76 -19.38 -15.66
C LYS A 204 14.06 -18.59 -15.80
N ILE A 205 14.26 -17.60 -14.95
CA ILE A 205 15.46 -16.76 -14.96
C ILE A 205 16.48 -17.30 -13.94
N LYS A 206 17.73 -17.46 -14.38
CA LYS A 206 18.87 -17.75 -13.48
C LYS A 206 19.29 -16.47 -12.75
N ARG A 207 19.72 -16.58 -11.49
CA ARG A 207 20.14 -15.42 -10.65
C ARG A 207 21.11 -14.45 -11.35
N ILE A 208 22.14 -14.98 -12.01
CA ILE A 208 23.15 -14.14 -12.69
C ILE A 208 22.50 -13.38 -13.84
N SER A 209 21.70 -14.07 -14.67
CA SER A 209 20.91 -13.44 -15.73
C SER A 209 19.95 -12.40 -15.18
N PHE A 210 19.30 -12.65 -14.05
CA PHE A 210 18.40 -11.69 -13.40
C PHE A 210 19.11 -10.37 -13.08
N PHE A 211 20.33 -10.41 -12.55
CA PHE A 211 21.11 -9.20 -12.25
C PHE A 211 21.37 -8.38 -13.52
N PHE A 212 21.87 -9.01 -14.58
CA PHE A 212 22.09 -8.33 -15.86
C PHE A 212 20.81 -7.81 -16.49
N ILE A 213 19.72 -8.59 -16.47
CA ILE A 213 18.43 -8.16 -17.00
C ILE A 213 17.90 -6.97 -16.20
N CYS A 214 18.07 -6.91 -14.88
CA CYS A 214 17.66 -5.74 -14.10
C CYS A 214 18.39 -4.47 -14.53
N ILE A 215 19.72 -4.54 -14.74
CA ILE A 215 20.51 -3.40 -15.23
C ILE A 215 20.01 -2.97 -16.62
N ILE A 216 19.84 -3.93 -17.52
CA ILE A 216 19.34 -3.67 -18.88
C ILE A 216 17.94 -3.04 -18.82
N SER A 217 17.02 -3.59 -18.02
CA SER A 217 15.67 -3.05 -17.86
C SER A 217 15.64 -1.65 -17.26
N PHE A 218 16.55 -1.36 -16.33
CA PHE A 218 16.68 -0.01 -15.78
C PHE A 218 17.14 0.99 -16.85
N ILE A 219 18.14 0.63 -17.67
CA ILE A 219 18.62 1.47 -18.78
C ILE A 219 17.54 1.61 -19.85
N LEU A 220 16.84 0.53 -20.21
CA LEU A 220 15.76 0.54 -21.20
C LEU A 220 14.50 1.27 -20.74
N SER A 221 14.39 1.59 -19.45
CA SER A 221 13.23 2.28 -18.90
C SER A 221 12.99 3.61 -19.62
N SER A 222 14.07 4.34 -19.96
CA SER A 222 14.05 5.60 -20.71
C SER A 222 13.52 5.49 -22.15
N TYR A 223 13.41 4.29 -22.71
CA TYR A 223 12.81 4.04 -24.02
C TYR A 223 11.41 3.41 -23.90
N SER A 224 11.15 2.71 -22.79
CA SER A 224 9.87 2.06 -22.56
C SER A 224 8.69 3.05 -22.47
N TYR A 225 8.96 4.34 -22.18
CA TYR A 225 7.92 5.37 -22.18
C TYR A 225 7.18 5.43 -23.52
N ILE A 226 7.86 5.18 -24.65
CA ILE A 226 7.28 5.20 -26.00
C ILE A 226 6.15 4.16 -26.10
N ILE A 227 6.40 2.95 -25.59
CA ILE A 227 5.39 1.88 -25.58
C ILE A 227 4.21 2.28 -24.69
N PHE A 228 4.49 2.84 -23.51
CA PHE A 228 3.44 3.31 -22.60
C PHE A 228 2.62 4.45 -23.19
N GLU A 229 3.24 5.36 -23.94
CA GLU A 229 2.58 6.46 -24.63
C GLU A 229 1.66 5.95 -25.74
N ILE A 230 2.11 5.01 -26.57
CA ILE A 230 1.28 4.35 -27.59
C ILE A 230 0.06 3.70 -26.94
N ILE A 231 0.25 2.93 -25.87
CA ILE A 231 -0.84 2.29 -25.13
C ILE A 231 -1.81 3.34 -24.56
N SER A 232 -1.28 4.40 -23.96
CA SER A 232 -2.06 5.50 -23.37
C SER A 232 -2.91 6.22 -24.42
N ASN A 233 -2.36 6.45 -25.61
CA ASN A 233 -3.07 7.05 -26.75
C ASN A 233 -4.25 6.18 -27.19
N HIS A 234 -4.06 4.86 -27.31
CA HIS A 234 -5.12 3.94 -27.70
C HIS A 234 -6.24 3.81 -26.65
N ILE A 235 -5.90 3.82 -25.36
CA ILE A 235 -6.88 3.63 -24.27
C ILE A 235 -7.46 4.98 -23.80
N GLN A 236 -6.92 6.10 -24.29
CA GLN A 236 -7.23 7.46 -23.87
C GLN A 236 -7.17 7.61 -22.35
N TYR A 237 -6.12 7.07 -21.74
CA TYR A 237 -5.96 7.03 -20.29
C TYR A 237 -4.50 6.86 -19.91
N GLY A 238 -4.05 7.60 -18.90
CA GLY A 238 -2.70 7.46 -18.34
C GLY A 238 -1.70 8.53 -18.76
N HIS A 239 -2.06 9.42 -19.70
CA HIS A 239 -1.16 10.47 -20.22
C HIS A 239 -0.50 11.31 -19.14
N SER A 240 -1.27 11.68 -18.11
CA SER A 240 -0.78 12.49 -16.98
C SER A 240 0.35 11.83 -16.18
N TYR A 241 0.48 10.50 -16.25
CA TYR A 241 1.52 9.71 -15.58
C TYR A 241 2.72 9.39 -16.49
N ILE A 242 2.61 9.64 -17.80
CA ILE A 242 3.66 9.36 -18.80
C ILE A 242 4.33 10.65 -19.25
N ASN A 243 3.56 11.64 -19.72
CA ASN A 243 4.05 12.92 -20.24
C ASN A 243 3.57 14.14 -19.44
N GLY A 244 2.81 13.93 -18.36
CA GLY A 244 2.22 15.01 -17.57
C GLY A 244 2.89 15.27 -16.23
N LYS A 245 2.30 16.17 -15.43
CA LYS A 245 2.77 16.64 -14.12
C LYS A 245 3.16 15.53 -13.11
N TRP A 246 2.72 14.28 -13.32
CA TRP A 246 2.99 13.16 -12.43
C TRP A 246 4.03 12.16 -12.97
N SER A 247 4.61 12.42 -14.16
CA SER A 247 5.64 11.56 -14.76
C SER A 247 7.02 11.84 -14.18
N SER A 248 7.45 13.10 -14.17
CA SER A 248 8.81 13.49 -13.76
C SER A 248 8.85 14.20 -12.40
N GLY A 249 10.02 14.12 -11.76
CA GLY A 249 10.35 14.90 -10.57
C GLY A 249 11.08 16.20 -10.88
N GLU A 250 11.25 16.53 -12.16
CA GLU A 250 12.18 17.58 -12.61
C GLU A 250 11.73 18.97 -12.19
N ASP A 251 10.42 19.21 -12.26
CA ASP A 251 9.75 20.47 -11.86
C ASP A 251 9.68 20.66 -10.33
N LYS A 252 10.17 19.71 -9.55
CA LYS A 252 10.16 19.81 -8.09
C LYS A 252 11.40 20.53 -7.58
N ASN A 253 11.23 21.29 -6.49
CA ASN A 253 12.35 21.84 -5.75
C ASN A 253 13.28 20.75 -5.19
N ILE A 254 14.46 21.14 -4.69
CA ILE A 254 15.47 20.21 -4.18
C ILE A 254 14.93 19.24 -3.12
N TYR A 255 14.07 19.73 -2.22
CA TYR A 255 13.41 18.90 -1.20
C TYR A 255 12.46 17.87 -1.81
N GLY A 256 11.72 18.24 -2.86
CA GLY A 256 10.86 17.33 -3.60
C GLY A 256 11.65 16.26 -4.36
N LYS A 257 12.81 16.61 -4.92
CA LYS A 257 13.74 15.66 -5.57
C LYS A 257 14.34 14.68 -4.55
N ILE A 258 14.79 15.18 -3.40
CA ILE A 258 15.29 14.35 -2.29
C ILE A 258 14.21 13.36 -1.82
N ARG A 259 12.97 13.82 -1.63
CA ARG A 259 11.84 12.96 -1.27
C ARG A 259 11.62 11.84 -2.30
N ILE A 260 11.66 12.16 -3.59
CA ILE A 260 11.51 11.17 -4.66
C ILE A 260 12.57 10.06 -4.54
N ILE A 261 13.84 10.44 -4.35
CA ILE A 261 14.94 9.48 -4.20
C ILE A 261 14.72 8.60 -2.97
N ILE A 262 14.43 9.22 -1.82
CA ILE A 262 14.21 8.50 -0.55
C ILE A 262 13.02 7.53 -0.67
N ASN A 263 11.96 7.90 -1.40
CA ASN A 263 10.81 7.02 -1.64
C ASN A 263 11.22 5.71 -2.34
N GLN A 264 12.20 5.75 -3.25
CA GLN A 264 12.64 4.58 -4.02
C GLN A 264 13.66 3.70 -3.29
N VAL A 265 14.32 4.21 -2.24
CA VAL A 265 15.37 3.50 -1.48
C VAL A 265 14.91 2.12 -0.96
N PRO A 266 13.72 1.97 -0.34
CA PRO A 266 13.29 0.66 0.16
C PRO A 266 13.25 -0.41 -0.93
N PHE A 267 12.75 -0.09 -2.12
CA PHE A 267 12.69 -1.06 -3.22
C PHE A 267 14.09 -1.46 -3.68
N PHE A 268 14.97 -0.50 -3.98
CA PHE A 268 16.32 -0.82 -4.46
C PHE A 268 17.16 -1.57 -3.42
N LEU A 269 17.02 -1.22 -2.14
CA LEU A 269 17.66 -1.95 -1.05
C LEU A 269 17.12 -3.39 -0.94
N MET A 270 15.80 -3.57 -1.06
CA MET A 270 15.19 -4.89 -1.07
C MET A 270 15.67 -5.72 -2.26
N LEU A 271 15.74 -5.12 -3.45
CA LEU A 271 16.25 -5.75 -4.66
C LEU A 271 17.73 -6.17 -4.50
N PHE A 272 18.56 -5.34 -3.86
CA PHE A 272 19.94 -5.66 -3.54
C PHE A 272 20.03 -6.87 -2.59
N PHE A 273 19.32 -6.85 -1.46
CA PHE A 273 19.32 -7.98 -0.52
C PHE A 273 18.78 -9.25 -1.16
N PHE A 274 17.71 -9.15 -1.94
CA PHE A 274 17.14 -10.28 -2.67
C PHE A 274 18.16 -10.89 -3.63
N SER A 275 18.87 -10.05 -4.39
CA SER A 275 19.91 -10.48 -5.30
C SER A 275 21.07 -11.15 -4.55
N PHE A 276 21.47 -10.63 -3.39
CA PHE A 276 22.56 -11.18 -2.59
C PHE A 276 22.20 -12.54 -1.95
N PHE A 277 21.05 -12.63 -1.29
CA PHE A 277 20.64 -13.79 -0.49
C PHE A 277 19.95 -14.90 -1.27
N SER A 278 19.50 -14.67 -2.51
CA SER A 278 18.87 -15.70 -3.36
C SER A 278 19.89 -16.73 -3.89
N LYS A 279 20.32 -17.70 -3.08
CA LYS A 279 21.26 -18.77 -3.51
C LYS A 279 20.58 -19.80 -4.45
N ARG A 280 21.38 -20.56 -5.20
CA ARG A 280 20.91 -21.53 -6.24
C ARG A 280 20.21 -22.77 -5.68
N LYS A 281 20.59 -23.27 -4.51
CA LYS A 281 19.98 -24.47 -3.90
C LYS A 281 18.74 -24.07 -3.10
N LEU A 282 17.58 -24.11 -3.75
CA LEU A 282 16.28 -23.85 -3.14
C LEU A 282 15.32 -24.99 -3.45
N THR A 283 14.33 -25.18 -2.58
CA THR A 283 13.20 -26.07 -2.86
C THR A 283 12.44 -25.61 -4.11
N PRO A 284 11.71 -26.51 -4.80
CA PRO A 284 10.92 -26.15 -5.98
C PRO A 284 9.91 -25.01 -5.74
N SER A 285 9.30 -24.96 -4.56
CA SER A 285 8.37 -23.89 -4.16
C SER A 285 9.06 -22.53 -4.08
N LEU A 286 10.20 -22.45 -3.41
CA LEU A 286 11.01 -21.22 -3.32
C LEU A 286 11.56 -20.78 -4.67
N ASN A 287 11.89 -21.73 -5.56
CA ASN A 287 12.31 -21.40 -6.93
C ASN A 287 11.19 -20.75 -7.74
N MET A 288 9.95 -21.20 -7.59
CA MET A 288 8.79 -20.59 -8.26
C MET A 288 8.53 -19.18 -7.72
N GLU A 289 8.52 -19.00 -6.40
CA GLU A 289 8.36 -17.69 -5.75
C GLU A 289 9.44 -16.71 -6.21
N ARG A 290 10.71 -17.14 -6.20
CA ARG A 290 11.84 -16.36 -6.67
C ARG A 290 11.64 -15.92 -8.13
N ASN A 291 11.16 -16.81 -9.00
CA ASN A 291 10.94 -16.48 -10.40
C ASN A 291 9.82 -15.46 -10.61
N ILE A 292 8.74 -15.53 -9.81
CA ILE A 292 7.68 -14.50 -9.80
C ILE A 292 8.27 -13.15 -9.42
N ILE A 293 9.05 -13.10 -8.32
CA ILE A 293 9.69 -11.86 -7.86
C ILE A 293 10.66 -11.30 -8.90
N PHE A 294 11.42 -12.17 -9.59
CA PHE A 294 12.31 -11.73 -10.68
C PHE A 294 11.54 -10.99 -11.76
N TRP A 295 10.50 -11.60 -12.30
CA TRP A 295 9.71 -10.98 -13.36
C TRP A 295 8.98 -9.72 -12.91
N LEU A 296 8.42 -9.69 -11.70
CA LEU A 296 7.82 -8.49 -11.14
C LEU A 296 8.83 -7.34 -11.03
N SER A 297 10.06 -7.64 -10.58
CA SER A 297 11.11 -6.63 -10.43
C SER A 297 11.61 -6.11 -11.78
N ILE A 298 11.77 -7.00 -12.77
CA ILE A 298 12.18 -6.64 -14.14
C ILE A 298 11.16 -5.69 -14.79
N PHE A 299 9.88 -6.07 -14.78
CA PHE A 299 8.83 -5.24 -15.37
C PHE A 299 8.68 -3.91 -14.63
N LEU A 300 8.83 -3.92 -13.31
CA LEU A 300 8.82 -2.68 -12.52
C LEU A 300 9.97 -1.75 -12.91
N LEU A 301 11.19 -2.26 -13.10
CA LEU A 301 12.34 -1.45 -13.51
C LEU A 301 12.14 -0.81 -14.87
N LEU A 302 11.42 -1.47 -15.79
CA LEU A 302 11.02 -0.85 -17.05
C LEU A 302 10.14 0.38 -16.81
N THR A 303 9.32 0.43 -15.76
CA THR A 303 8.48 1.61 -15.47
C THR A 303 9.20 2.77 -14.78
N HIS A 304 10.52 2.69 -14.58
CA HIS A 304 11.29 3.70 -13.81
C HIS A 304 11.25 5.11 -14.44
N PHE A 305 10.97 5.23 -15.74
CA PHE A 305 10.76 6.52 -16.42
C PHE A 305 9.68 7.40 -15.77
N SER A 306 8.69 6.79 -15.09
CA SER A 306 7.64 7.53 -14.38
C SER A 306 7.75 7.27 -12.89
N PHE A 307 8.03 8.33 -12.13
CA PHE A 307 8.11 8.25 -10.67
C PHE A 307 6.83 7.66 -10.08
N THR A 308 5.66 8.15 -10.51
CA THR A 308 4.39 7.74 -9.91
C THR A 308 4.03 6.29 -10.25
N ILE A 309 4.30 5.84 -11.48
CA ILE A 309 4.04 4.45 -11.88
C ILE A 309 4.97 3.51 -11.11
N PHE A 310 6.26 3.81 -11.10
CA PHE A 310 7.27 3.02 -10.41
C PHE A 310 6.97 2.89 -8.92
N THR A 311 6.71 4.00 -8.23
CA THR A 311 6.48 4.00 -6.78
C THR A 311 5.21 3.26 -6.39
N ARG A 312 4.16 3.36 -7.19
CA ARG A 312 2.94 2.57 -7.00
C ARG A 312 3.22 1.08 -7.22
N PHE A 313 3.76 0.69 -8.37
CA PHE A 313 3.90 -0.73 -8.66
C PHE A 313 5.01 -1.43 -7.86
N SER A 314 5.92 -0.70 -7.22
CA SER A 314 6.97 -1.26 -6.37
C SER A 314 6.47 -1.91 -5.08
N ILE A 315 5.26 -1.58 -4.62
CA ILE A 315 4.70 -2.09 -3.36
C ILE A 315 4.61 -3.62 -3.35
N LEU A 316 4.10 -4.24 -4.43
CA LEU A 316 3.96 -5.70 -4.53
C LEU A 316 5.31 -6.45 -4.51
N PRO A 317 6.28 -6.18 -5.41
CA PRO A 317 7.56 -6.87 -5.37
C PRO A 317 8.32 -6.59 -4.08
N THR A 318 8.27 -5.36 -3.53
CA THR A 318 8.90 -5.05 -2.24
C THR A 318 8.31 -5.92 -1.13
N PHE A 319 6.98 -6.03 -1.04
CA PHE A 319 6.29 -6.90 -0.08
C PHE A 319 6.72 -8.37 -0.22
N LEU A 320 6.73 -8.90 -1.45
CA LEU A 320 7.10 -10.29 -1.71
C LEU A 320 8.59 -10.55 -1.43
N ILE A 321 9.48 -9.59 -1.69
CA ILE A 321 10.91 -9.67 -1.37
C ILE A 321 11.10 -9.70 0.16
N ILE A 322 10.46 -8.79 0.90
CA ILE A 322 10.53 -8.77 2.37
C ILE A 322 10.14 -10.16 2.90
N PHE A 323 9.00 -10.67 2.44
CA PHE A 323 8.56 -12.00 2.83
C PHE A 323 9.57 -13.09 2.47
N TYR A 324 10.08 -13.11 1.24
CA TYR A 324 11.06 -14.09 0.79
C TYR A 324 12.34 -14.07 1.65
N LEU A 325 12.89 -12.89 1.92
CA LEU A 325 14.11 -12.73 2.72
C LEU A 325 13.91 -13.22 4.16
N LEU A 326 12.77 -12.93 4.77
CA LEU A 326 12.48 -13.34 6.14
C LEU A 326 12.48 -14.86 6.35
N LYS A 327 12.18 -15.64 5.31
CA LYS A 327 12.25 -17.11 5.35
C LYS A 327 13.67 -17.65 5.42
N LEU A 328 14.63 -16.89 4.91
CA LEU A 328 15.99 -17.38 4.80
C LEU A 328 16.63 -17.37 6.18
N ASN A 329 17.15 -18.52 6.61
CA ASN A 329 17.90 -18.63 7.86
C ASN A 329 19.13 -17.72 7.87
N SER A 330 19.70 -17.42 6.70
CA SER A 330 20.81 -16.48 6.54
C SER A 330 20.42 -15.02 6.80
N PHE A 331 19.12 -14.70 6.79
CA PHE A 331 18.64 -13.34 7.06
C PHE A 331 18.49 -13.12 8.56
N LYS A 332 19.59 -12.63 9.14
CA LYS A 332 19.77 -12.34 10.57
C LYS A 332 18.85 -11.20 11.04
N ILE A 333 18.57 -11.18 12.34
CA ILE A 333 17.73 -10.17 12.97
C ILE A 333 18.34 -8.76 12.94
N SER A 334 19.67 -8.63 12.92
CA SER A 334 20.35 -7.34 12.76
C SER A 334 20.00 -6.63 11.46
N TYR A 335 19.80 -7.37 10.37
CA TYR A 335 19.32 -6.78 9.11
C TYR A 335 17.90 -6.23 9.25
N ILE A 336 17.04 -6.91 10.01
CA ILE A 336 15.65 -6.47 10.26
C ILE A 336 15.64 -5.14 11.02
N TYR A 337 16.51 -4.97 12.02
CA TYR A 337 16.68 -3.69 12.71
C TYR A 337 17.09 -2.57 11.73
N GLY A 338 18.08 -2.83 10.87
CA GLY A 338 18.48 -1.87 9.83
C GLY A 338 17.34 -1.53 8.87
N LEU A 339 16.52 -2.53 8.48
CA LEU A 339 15.34 -2.29 7.65
C LEU A 339 14.30 -1.44 8.36
N ILE A 340 14.02 -1.66 9.64
CA ILE A 340 13.07 -0.83 10.39
C ILE A 340 13.51 0.63 10.37
N VAL A 341 14.80 0.93 10.56
CA VAL A 341 15.32 2.30 10.50
C VAL A 341 15.07 2.91 9.12
N ILE A 342 15.44 2.20 8.05
CA ILE A 342 15.31 2.71 6.68
C ILE A 342 13.84 2.91 6.27
N PHE A 343 12.97 1.95 6.60
CA PHE A 343 11.54 2.07 6.33
C PHE A 343 10.89 3.16 7.20
N SER A 344 11.37 3.39 8.43
CA SER A 344 10.89 4.50 9.26
C SER A 344 11.28 5.85 8.68
N ILE A 345 12.53 6.02 8.22
CA ILE A 345 12.98 7.25 7.54
C ILE A 345 12.14 7.48 6.29
N ASN A 346 11.93 6.44 5.47
CA ASN A 346 11.07 6.52 4.30
C ASN A 346 9.64 6.95 4.65
N PHE A 347 9.05 6.34 5.68
CA PHE A 347 7.72 6.70 6.18
C PHE A 347 7.66 8.16 6.64
N MET A 348 8.65 8.63 7.41
CA MET A 348 8.69 10.02 7.87
C MET A 348 8.82 11.01 6.72
N VAL A 349 9.68 10.74 5.74
CA VAL A 349 9.95 11.66 4.63
C VAL A 349 8.84 11.64 3.57
N ASP A 350 8.41 10.45 3.15
CA ASP A 350 7.43 10.34 2.07
C ASP A 350 5.99 10.46 2.56
N SER A 351 5.65 9.80 3.66
CA SER A 351 4.29 9.80 4.18
C SER A 351 4.04 11.03 5.06
N LEU A 352 4.75 11.20 6.17
CA LEU A 352 4.46 12.31 7.09
C LEU A 352 4.83 13.68 6.50
N TYR A 353 6.05 13.86 6.01
CA TYR A 353 6.47 15.14 5.44
C TYR A 353 5.85 15.41 4.06
N GLY A 354 5.72 14.38 3.22
CA GLY A 354 5.09 14.48 1.91
C GLY A 354 3.62 14.87 1.97
N TYR A 355 2.90 14.44 3.01
CA TYR A 355 1.49 14.77 3.26
C TYR A 355 1.28 15.69 4.47
N ARG A 356 2.31 16.43 4.90
CA ARG A 356 2.26 17.29 6.10
C ARG A 356 1.08 18.26 6.14
N ARG A 357 0.64 18.79 4.98
CA ARG A 357 -0.53 19.68 4.91
C ARG A 357 -1.82 18.96 5.32
N GLN A 358 -1.99 17.71 4.92
CA GLN A 358 -3.12 16.89 5.35
C GLN A 358 -3.02 16.56 6.85
N VAL A 359 -1.82 16.22 7.32
CA VAL A 359 -1.56 15.91 8.74
C VAL A 359 -1.89 17.10 9.64
N LEU A 360 -1.40 18.29 9.27
CA LEU A 360 -1.61 19.55 10.00
C LEU A 360 -3.06 20.01 9.97
N LEU A 361 -3.67 20.07 8.78
CA LEU A 361 -5.04 20.52 8.63
C LEU A 361 -6.03 19.58 9.33
N GLY A 362 -5.88 18.27 9.16
CA GLY A 362 -6.75 17.27 9.78
C GLY A 362 -6.45 16.99 11.25
N GLU A 363 -5.41 17.60 11.83
CA GLU A 363 -4.95 17.32 13.19
C GLU A 363 -4.79 15.81 13.45
N MET A 364 -4.23 15.08 12.47
CA MET A 364 -4.24 13.61 12.40
C MET A 364 -3.42 12.92 13.52
N TRP A 365 -2.77 13.68 14.41
CA TRP A 365 -2.14 13.18 15.63
C TRP A 365 -3.12 13.00 16.80
N ARG A 366 -4.27 13.71 16.80
CA ARG A 366 -5.27 13.61 17.88
C ARG A 366 -5.79 12.18 18.08
N PRO A 367 -6.10 11.41 17.02
CA PRO A 367 -6.57 10.02 17.14
C PRO A 367 -5.56 9.05 17.74
N LEU A 368 -4.30 9.47 17.96
CA LEU A 368 -3.29 8.64 18.62
C LEU A 368 -3.59 8.45 20.11
N TYR A 369 -4.19 9.46 20.76
CA TYR A 369 -4.43 9.47 22.20
C TYR A 369 -5.89 9.76 22.60
N LEU A 370 -6.70 10.37 21.72
CA LEU A 370 -8.12 10.56 21.99
C LEU A 370 -8.90 9.25 21.80
N SER A 371 -9.76 8.95 22.77
CA SER A 371 -10.61 7.77 22.75
C SER A 371 -11.62 7.81 21.59
N PRO A 372 -11.75 6.74 20.78
CA PRO A 372 -12.78 6.64 19.76
C PRO A 372 -14.20 6.83 20.31
N ILE A 373 -14.45 6.40 21.55
CA ILE A 373 -15.74 6.52 22.23
C ILE A 373 -16.04 7.98 22.55
N MET A 374 -15.03 8.76 22.95
CA MET A 374 -15.20 10.18 23.29
C MET A 374 -15.25 11.11 22.08
N THR A 375 -14.88 10.63 20.90
CA THR A 375 -14.83 11.44 19.66
C THR A 375 -16.03 11.26 18.73
N ILE A 376 -17.11 10.58 19.17
CA ILE A 376 -18.28 10.30 18.33
C ILE A 376 -18.99 11.60 17.92
N ASP A 377 -19.13 12.59 18.82
CA ASP A 377 -19.73 13.90 18.51
C ASP A 377 -18.79 14.86 17.76
N TYR A 378 -17.50 14.51 17.66
CA TYR A 378 -16.48 15.38 17.07
C TYR A 378 -16.51 15.39 15.53
N SER A 379 -16.99 14.32 14.90
CA SER A 379 -16.66 14.03 13.49
C SER A 379 -17.33 14.95 12.47
N ASP A 380 -18.62 15.24 12.59
CA ASP A 380 -19.35 16.01 11.57
C ASP A 380 -19.02 17.51 11.59
N LYS A 381 -19.02 18.14 12.77
CA LYS A 381 -18.70 19.57 12.93
C LYS A 381 -17.25 19.86 12.55
N HIS A 382 -16.33 18.97 12.92
CA HIS A 382 -14.92 19.09 12.55
C HIS A 382 -14.74 18.93 11.04
N TYR A 383 -15.37 17.93 10.41
CA TYR A 383 -15.26 17.73 8.97
C TYR A 383 -15.80 18.93 8.17
N ARG A 384 -16.91 19.54 8.59
CA ARG A 384 -17.40 20.80 7.99
C ARG A 384 -16.42 21.96 8.15
N THR A 385 -15.75 22.03 9.31
CA THR A 385 -14.71 23.03 9.57
C THR A 385 -13.50 22.80 8.66
N LEU A 386 -13.08 21.55 8.45
CA LEU A 386 -12.03 21.21 7.49
C LEU A 386 -12.41 21.64 6.07
N LEU A 387 -13.63 21.32 5.62
CA LEU A 387 -14.13 21.71 4.30
C LEU A 387 -14.14 23.23 4.09
N SER A 388 -14.45 24.03 5.12
CA SER A 388 -14.39 25.50 5.02
C SER A 388 -12.99 26.06 4.76
N GLN A 389 -11.95 25.26 5.00
CA GLN A 389 -10.55 25.61 4.76
C GLN A 389 -10.02 25.06 3.43
N VAL A 390 -10.85 24.38 2.64
CA VAL A 390 -10.50 23.82 1.33
C VAL A 390 -11.14 24.67 0.24
N ASP A 391 -10.35 25.07 -0.76
CA ASP A 391 -10.86 25.81 -1.92
C ASP A 391 -11.53 24.89 -2.96
N LYS A 392 -12.07 25.50 -4.02
CA LYS A 392 -12.76 24.77 -5.10
C LYS A 392 -11.86 23.79 -5.87
N ASP A 393 -10.54 23.98 -5.80
CA ASP A 393 -9.55 23.14 -6.47
C ASP A 393 -9.00 22.03 -5.55
N GLY A 394 -9.47 21.96 -4.30
CA GLY A 394 -9.04 20.97 -3.32
C GLY A 394 -7.70 21.31 -2.64
N PHE A 395 -7.33 22.59 -2.57
CA PHE A 395 -6.15 23.07 -1.84
C PHE A 395 -6.53 23.73 -0.51
N TRP A 396 -5.60 23.67 0.44
CA TRP A 396 -5.75 24.36 1.72
C TRP A 396 -5.56 25.87 1.57
N ILE A 397 -6.58 26.65 1.96
CA ILE A 397 -6.65 28.11 1.78
C ILE A 397 -5.55 28.85 2.57
N LYS A 398 -5.24 28.41 3.80
CA LYS A 398 -4.28 29.11 4.69
C LYS A 398 -2.81 28.83 4.39
N ASP A 399 -2.53 27.82 3.57
CA ASP A 399 -1.18 27.43 3.15
C ASP A 399 -1.25 26.96 1.69
N PRO A 400 -1.52 27.86 0.73
CA PRO A 400 -1.66 27.50 -0.67
C PRO A 400 -0.33 26.99 -1.22
N VAL A 401 -0.37 25.99 -2.11
CA VAL A 401 0.84 25.59 -2.84
C VAL A 401 1.21 26.78 -3.71
N ALA A 402 2.45 27.28 -3.58
CA ALA A 402 2.94 28.34 -4.46
C ALA A 402 2.62 27.96 -5.91
N LYS A 403 1.78 28.75 -6.57
CA LYS A 403 1.58 28.63 -8.01
C LYS A 403 2.92 29.05 -8.62
N ASN A 404 3.66 28.08 -9.16
CA ASN A 404 4.76 28.42 -10.06
C ASN A 404 4.12 29.17 -11.23
N ASN A 405 4.32 30.49 -11.26
CA ASN A 405 4.08 31.30 -12.44
C ASN A 405 5.16 31.00 -13.48
#